data_AF-A0A953LHF8-F1
#
_entry.id   AF-A0A953LHF8-F1
#
_cell.length_a   1.000
_cell.length_b   1.000
_cell.length_c   1.000
_cell.angle_alpha   90.00
_cell.angle_beta   90.00
_cell.angle_gamma   90.00
#
_symmetry.space_group_name_H-M   'P 1'
#
loop_
_entity.id
_entity.type
_entity.pdbx_description
1 polymer ?
#
loop_
_entity_poly.entity_id
_entity_poly.type
_entity_poly.pdbx_seq_one_letter_code
_entity_poly.pdbx_strand_id
1 'polypeptide(L)' 'SRLDLSAEHARTAKEFGVKLVINTDAHSVRELELLPYGVAQARRGWVGPEDVVNAMDLPDLLAWLNRRA' A
#
# COMPACT_ATOMS: atom_id res chain seq x y z
N SER A 1 -13.12 -10.53 7.00
CA SER A 1 -12.67 -9.65 5.90
C SER A 1 -11.20 -9.96 5.62
N ARG A 2 -10.75 -10.01 4.35
CA ARG A 2 -9.30 -10.14 3.97
C ARG A 2 -8.55 -8.81 4.00
N LEU A 3 -9.23 -7.71 4.37
CA LEU A 3 -8.66 -6.38 4.42
C LEU A 3 -8.45 -6.01 5.88
N ASP A 4 -7.18 -5.87 6.27
CA ASP A 4 -6.79 -5.61 7.66
C ASP A 4 -6.99 -4.15 8.04
N LEU A 5 -6.55 -3.23 7.16
CA LEU A 5 -6.67 -1.78 7.39
C LEU A 5 -7.96 -1.26 6.77
N SER A 6 -8.78 -0.56 7.56
CA SER A 6 -9.98 0.12 7.03
C SER A 6 -9.59 1.35 6.20
N ALA A 7 -10.51 1.80 5.35
CA ALA A 7 -10.29 3.01 4.53
C ALA A 7 -10.06 4.26 5.39
N GLU A 8 -10.75 4.36 6.53
CA GLU A 8 -10.60 5.45 7.51
C GLU A 8 -9.20 5.44 8.11
N HIS A 9 -8.70 4.27 8.55
CA HIS A 9 -7.35 4.16 9.09
C HIS A 9 -6.28 4.39 8.03
N ALA A 10 -6.50 3.96 6.78
CA ALA A 10 -5.59 4.26 5.67
C ALA A 10 -5.50 5.76 5.42
N ARG A 11 -6.64 6.47 5.48
CA ARG A 11 -6.69 7.93 5.38
C ARG A 11 -5.94 8.59 6.53
N THR A 12 -6.18 8.15 7.77
CA THR A 12 -5.46 8.66 8.94
C THR A 12 -3.95 8.46 8.80
N ALA A 13 -3.50 7.27 8.40
CA ALA A 13 -2.06 7.00 8.18
C ALA A 13 -1.46 7.98 7.16
N LYS A 14 -2.16 8.23 6.04
CA LYS A 14 -1.79 9.27 5.07
C LYS A 14 -1.68 10.65 5.72
N GLU A 15 -2.68 11.07 6.50
CA GLU A 15 -2.70 12.39 7.16
C GLU A 15 -1.53 12.57 8.14
N PHE A 16 -1.01 11.47 8.73
CA PHE A 16 0.20 11.47 9.56
C PHE A 16 1.52 11.31 8.77
N GLY A 17 1.47 11.28 7.43
CA GLY A 17 2.65 11.14 6.58
C GLY A 17 3.25 9.74 6.55
N VAL A 18 2.51 8.72 7.02
CA VAL A 18 2.94 7.32 6.99
C VAL A 18 2.80 6.79 5.56
N LYS A 19 3.88 6.19 5.03
CA LYS A 19 3.84 5.49 3.75
C LYS A 19 3.14 4.14 3.89
N LEU A 20 2.29 3.81 2.93
CA LEU A 20 1.51 2.57 2.91
C LEU A 20 2.08 1.55 1.91
N VAL A 21 1.79 0.29 2.16
CA VAL A 21 2.07 -0.84 1.26
C VAL A 21 0.75 -1.54 0.94
N ILE A 22 0.52 -1.85 -0.33
CA ILE A 22 -0.59 -2.68 -0.78
C ILE A 22 -0.02 -4.07 -1.11
N ASN A 23 -0.56 -5.11 -0.47
CA ASN A 23 -0.16 -6.49 -0.69
C ASN A 23 -1.37 -7.43 -0.57
N THR A 24 -1.27 -8.64 -1.14
CA THR A 24 -2.35 -9.64 -1.15
C THR A 24 -2.20 -10.75 -0.12
N ASP A 25 -1.05 -10.81 0.56
CA ASP A 25 -0.61 -11.92 1.42
C ASP A 25 -0.80 -13.29 0.72
N ALA A 26 -0.31 -13.36 -0.53
CA ALA A 26 -0.58 -14.48 -1.42
C ALA A 26 0.18 -15.73 -0.98
N HIS A 27 -0.55 -16.83 -0.76
CA HIS A 27 -0.01 -18.17 -0.51
C HIS A 27 -0.01 -19.05 -1.78
N SER A 28 -0.50 -18.50 -2.90
CA SER A 28 -0.51 -19.10 -4.23
C SER A 28 -0.49 -18.02 -5.31
N VAL A 29 -0.03 -18.34 -6.52
CA VAL A 29 0.06 -17.37 -7.63
C VAL A 29 -1.29 -16.75 -7.98
N ARG A 30 -2.37 -17.53 -7.90
CA ARG A 30 -3.74 -17.05 -8.19
C ARG A 30 -4.19 -15.94 -7.24
N GLU A 31 -3.68 -15.91 -6.01
CA GLU A 31 -4.05 -14.88 -5.04
C GLU A 31 -3.50 -13.50 -5.37
N LEU A 32 -2.51 -13.39 -6.27
CA LEU A 32 -2.05 -12.10 -6.78
C LEU A 32 -3.15 -11.34 -7.53
N GLU A 33 -4.16 -12.06 -8.06
CA GLU A 33 -5.34 -11.47 -8.71
C GLU A 33 -6.21 -10.66 -7.74
N LEU A 34 -5.97 -10.75 -6.43
CA LEU A 34 -6.67 -9.96 -5.41
C LEU A 34 -6.15 -8.52 -5.26
N LEU A 35 -5.02 -8.18 -5.88
CA LEU A 35 -4.40 -6.85 -5.78
C LEU A 35 -5.37 -5.68 -6.05
N PRO A 36 -6.31 -5.75 -7.03
CA PRO A 36 -7.27 -4.69 -7.28
C PRO A 36 -8.15 -4.34 -6.06
N TYR A 37 -8.40 -5.29 -5.15
CA TYR A 37 -9.16 -5.01 -3.92
C TYR A 37 -8.38 -4.12 -2.94
N GLY A 38 -7.07 -4.33 -2.82
CA GLY A 38 -6.19 -3.46 -2.04
C GLY A 38 -6.12 -2.04 -2.61
N VAL A 39 -6.02 -1.92 -3.94
CA VAL A 39 -6.09 -0.62 -4.63
C VAL A 39 -7.45 0.06 -4.42
N ALA A 40 -8.54 -0.69 -4.50
CA ALA A 40 -9.88 -0.16 -4.26
C ALA A 40 -10.04 0.37 -2.82
N GLN A 41 -9.47 -0.31 -1.82
CA GLN A 41 -9.48 0.19 -0.44
C GLN A 41 -8.62 1.45 -0.25
N ALA A 42 -7.43 1.49 -0.85
CA ALA A 42 -6.59 2.69 -0.83
C ALA A 42 -7.34 3.90 -1.43
N ARG A 43 -8.02 3.73 -2.57
CA ARG A 43 -8.85 4.78 -3.19
C ARG A 43 -10.00 5.23 -2.29
N ARG A 44 -10.67 4.30 -1.59
CA ARG A 44 -11.71 4.65 -0.60
C ARG A 44 -11.16 5.50 0.54
N GLY A 45 -9.92 5.24 0.97
CA GLY A 45 -9.20 6.02 1.97
C GLY A 45 -8.51 7.28 1.43
N TRP A 46 -8.76 7.66 0.17
CA TRP A 46 -8.16 8.83 -0.48
C TRP A 46 -6.62 8.79 -0.52
N VAL A 47 -6.07 7.57 -0.55
CA VAL A 47 -4.64 7.30 -0.66
C VAL A 47 -4.25 7.38 -2.14
N GLY A 48 -3.27 8.23 -2.45
CA GLY A 48 -2.73 8.45 -3.79
C GLY A 48 -1.44 7.65 -4.04
N PRO A 49 -0.93 7.60 -5.28
CA PRO A 49 0.34 6.96 -5.60
C PRO A 49 1.52 7.47 -4.75
N GLU A 50 1.56 8.77 -4.45
CA GLU A 50 2.58 9.40 -3.62
C GLU A 50 2.63 8.86 -2.19
N ASP A 51 1.53 8.30 -1.70
CA ASP A 51 1.39 7.74 -0.35
C ASP A 51 1.80 6.26 -0.27
N VAL A 52 1.98 5.59 -1.42
CA VAL A 52 2.14 4.13 -1.50
C VAL A 52 3.51 3.78 -2.08
N VAL A 53 4.31 3.00 -1.35
CA VAL A 53 5.68 2.65 -1.79
C VAL A 53 5.69 1.73 -3.03
N ASN A 54 4.62 0.98 -3.28
CA ASN A 54 4.48 0.14 -4.48
C ASN A 54 4.45 0.95 -5.79
N ALA A 55 4.17 2.25 -5.72
CA ALA A 55 4.09 3.13 -6.88
C ALA A 55 5.41 3.89 -7.17
N MET A 56 6.45 3.67 -6.35
CA MET A 56 7.78 4.19 -6.62
C MET A 56 8.44 3.42 -7.77
N ASP A 57 9.28 4.10 -8.54
CA ASP A 57 10.18 3.41 -9.45
C ASP A 57 11.17 2.55 -8.67
N LEU A 58 11.63 1.45 -9.28
CA LEU A 58 12.50 0.48 -8.61
C LEU A 58 13.75 1.12 -7.95
N PRO A 59 14.49 2.05 -8.59
CA PRO A 59 15.64 2.70 -7.95
C PRO A 59 15.25 3.48 -6.70
N ASP A 60 14.12 4.19 -6.73
CA ASP A 60 13.64 5.00 -5.61
C ASP A 60 13.17 4.12 -4.45
N LEU A 61 12.48 3.02 -4.74
CA LEU A 61 12.09 2.04 -3.73
C LEU A 61 13.31 1.44 -3.03
N LEU A 62 14.34 1.05 -3.80
CA LEU A 62 15.58 0.51 -3.24
C LEU A 62 16.32 1.55 -2.39
N ALA A 63 16.37 2.81 -2.82
CA ALA A 63 16.93 3.90 -2.03
C ALA A 63 16.13 4.13 -0.74
N TRP A 64 14.80 4.13 -0.83
CA TRP A 64 13.88 4.27 0.31
C TRP A 64 14.10 3.17 1.35
N LEU A 65 14.24 1.90 0.92
CA LEU A 65 14.49 0.76 1.81
C LEU A 65 15.86 0.82 2.50
N ASN A 66 16.86 1.42 1.86
CA ASN A 66 18.22 1.53 2.40
C ASN A 66 18.44 2.77 3.28
N ARG A 67 17.41 3.61 3.49
CA ARG A 67 17.53 4.71 4.46
C ARG A 67 17.72 4.13 5.86
N ARG A 68 18.75 4.56 6.57
CA ARG A 68 18.86 4.31 8.01
C ARG A 68 17.85 5.22 8.72
N ALA A 69 17.13 4.65 9.68
CA ALA A 69 16.28 5.42 10.60
C ALA A 69 17.14 6.31 11.51
#